data_AF-X1HRA5-F1
#
_entry.id   AF-X1HRA5-F1
#
_cell.length_a   1.000
_cell.length_b   1.000
_cell.length_c   1.000
_cell.angle_alpha   90.00
_cell.angle_beta   90.00
_cell.angle_gamma   90.00
#
_symmetry.space_group_name_H-M   'P 1'
#
loop_
_entity.id
_entity.type
_entity.pdbx_description
1 polymer ?
#
loop_
_entity_poly.entity_id
_entity_poly.type
_entity_poly.pdbx_seq_one_letter_code
_entity_poly.pdbx_strand_id
1 'polypeptide(L)'
;MLEFGTTRVELGVQTLDDEIYRLVRRGHKVEDVVKATALLREHGFKVYYHWMPGLPGSTPEEDLELSRKLFADDSFRPDGLKLYPTMVVEGTELEKWYQEGRYQPYDFDTMV
;
A
#
# COMPACT_ATOMS: atom_id res chain seq x y z
N MET A 1 -4.85 -3.73 21.85
CA MET A 1 -4.16 -4.75 21.02
C MET A 1 -3.33 -5.68 21.89
N LEU A 2 -2.44 -5.17 22.75
CA LEU A 2 -1.67 -5.99 23.69
C LEU A 2 -2.55 -6.85 24.61
N GLU A 3 -3.60 -6.27 25.20
CA GLU A 3 -4.55 -7.00 26.05
C GLU A 3 -5.29 -8.15 25.34
N PHE A 4 -5.39 -8.08 24.00
CA PHE A 4 -6.01 -9.13 23.19
C PHE A 4 -5.02 -10.23 22.76
N GLY A 5 -3.77 -10.19 23.24
CA GLY A 5 -2.73 -11.15 22.86
C GLY A 5 -2.30 -11.05 21.39
N THR A 6 -2.47 -9.87 20.77
CA THR A 6 -2.03 -9.66 19.38
C THR A 6 -0.51 -9.76 19.29
N THR A 7 0.01 -10.44 18.26
CA THR A 7 1.46 -10.61 18.03
C THR A 7 1.94 -10.00 16.72
N ARG A 8 1.01 -9.65 15.82
CA ARG A 8 1.29 -9.10 14.49
C ARG A 8 0.21 -8.10 14.11
N VAL A 9 0.62 -7.03 13.42
CA VAL A 9 -0.28 -6.03 12.85
C VAL A 9 0.01 -5.88 11.36
N GLU A 10 -1.05 -5.91 10.55
CA GLU A 10 -0.98 -5.62 9.12
C GLU A 10 -1.51 -4.21 8.89
N LEU A 11 -0.66 -3.31 8.39
CA LEU A 11 -1.02 -1.94 8.05
C LEU A 11 -1.47 -1.88 6.58
N GLY A 12 -2.61 -1.25 6.34
CA GLY A 12 -3.09 -0.96 5.00
C GLY A 12 -2.34 0.20 4.36
N VAL A 13 -1.07 -0.01 3.99
CA VAL A 13 -0.21 1.02 3.40
C VAL A 13 -0.54 1.24 1.93
N GLN A 14 -0.63 0.16 1.15
CA GLN A 14 -0.86 0.15 -0.30
C GLN A 14 0.30 0.68 -1.13
N THR A 15 0.76 1.91 -0.90
CA THR A 15 1.90 2.53 -1.59
C THR A 15 2.58 3.56 -0.66
N LEU A 16 3.65 4.22 -1.06
CA LEU A 16 4.33 5.27 -0.27
C LEU A 16 4.24 6.66 -0.92
N ASP A 17 3.04 7.02 -1.36
CA ASP A 17 2.75 8.28 -2.06
C ASP A 17 1.44 8.94 -1.58
N ASP A 18 1.55 10.16 -1.06
CA ASP A 18 0.43 10.94 -0.53
C ASP A 18 -0.52 11.47 -1.63
N GLU A 19 -0.05 11.67 -2.86
CA GLU A 19 -0.90 12.06 -3.98
C GLU A 19 -1.77 10.88 -4.44
N ILE A 20 -1.19 9.67 -4.49
CA ILE A 20 -1.98 8.45 -4.73
C ILE A 20 -3.01 8.27 -3.61
N TYR A 21 -2.61 8.44 -2.34
CA TYR A 21 -3.55 8.39 -1.21
C TYR A 21 -4.69 9.37 -1.35
N ARG A 22 -4.42 10.62 -1.74
CA ARG A 22 -5.46 11.63 -1.98
C ARG A 22 -6.39 11.20 -3.12
N LEU A 23 -5.84 10.68 -4.22
CA LEU A 23 -6.59 10.25 -5.39
C LEU A 23 -7.54 9.09 -5.08
N VAL A 24 -7.06 8.08 -4.36
CA VAL A 24 -7.83 6.90 -3.93
C VAL A 24 -8.56 7.11 -2.59
N ARG A 25 -8.61 8.35 -2.10
CA ARG A 25 -9.33 8.79 -0.88
C ARG A 25 -8.96 7.99 0.37
N ARG A 26 -7.67 7.71 0.59
CA ARG A 26 -7.17 7.16 1.86
C ARG A 26 -7.23 8.24 2.94
N GLY A 27 -7.62 7.84 4.15
CA GLY A 27 -7.79 8.73 5.30
C GLY A 27 -6.52 8.95 6.13
N HIS A 28 -5.34 8.66 5.59
CA HIS A 28 -4.06 8.79 6.28
C HIS A 28 -2.95 9.21 5.31
N LYS A 29 -1.81 9.62 5.85
CA LYS A 29 -0.59 9.99 5.11
C LYS A 29 0.52 8.97 5.29
N VAL A 30 1.56 9.05 4.47
CA VAL A 30 2.79 8.26 4.63
C VAL A 30 3.43 8.50 6.01
N GLU A 31 3.33 9.72 6.54
CA GLU A 31 3.81 10.04 7.90
C GLU A 31 3.11 9.20 8.98
N ASP A 32 1.81 8.92 8.83
CA ASP A 32 1.06 8.08 9.77
C ASP A 32 1.54 6.63 9.70
N VAL A 33 1.93 6.14 8.52
CA VAL A 33 2.54 4.82 8.34
C VAL A 33 3.87 4.71 9.08
N VAL A 34 4.72 5.73 8.98
CA VAL A 34 6.01 5.79 9.70
C VAL A 34 5.78 5.77 11.21
N LYS A 35 4.90 6.64 11.71
CA LYS A 35 4.57 6.72 13.15
C LYS A 35 4.00 5.40 13.67
N ALA A 36 3.04 4.81 12.95
CA ALA A 36 2.45 3.53 13.34
C ALA A 36 3.50 2.41 13.36
N THR A 37 4.38 2.36 12.37
CA THR A 37 5.43 1.35 12.28
C THR A 37 6.41 1.44 13.44
N ALA A 38 6.86 2.65 13.78
CA ALA A 38 7.75 2.87 14.93
C ALA A 38 7.09 2.41 16.24
N LEU A 39 5.85 2.85 16.51
CA LEU A 39 5.11 2.47 17.71
C LEU A 39 4.88 0.95 17.80
N LEU A 40 4.52 0.30 16.71
CA LEU A 40 4.31 -1.15 16.69
C LEU A 40 5.59 -1.92 17.01
N ARG A 41 6.73 -1.49 16.44
CA ARG A 41 8.03 -2.10 16.73
C ARG A 41 8.47 -1.91 18.17
N GLU A 42 8.29 -0.71 18.72
CA GLU A 42 8.61 -0.41 20.12
C GLU A 42 7.86 -1.33 21.09
N HIS A 43 6.64 -1.73 20.73
CA HIS A 43 5.81 -2.64 21.53
C HIS A 43 5.99 -4.12 21.16
N GLY A 44 6.98 -4.46 20.34
CA GLY A 44 7.35 -5.85 20.02
C GLY A 44 6.41 -6.56 19.05
N PHE A 45 5.59 -5.84 18.28
CA PHE A 45 4.76 -6.45 17.25
C PHE A 45 5.56 -6.75 15.98
N LYS A 46 5.21 -7.84 15.30
CA LYS A 46 5.55 -8.01 13.88
C LYS A 46 4.71 -7.05 13.04
N VAL A 47 5.33 -6.33 12.10
CA VAL A 47 4.68 -5.32 11.26
C VAL A 47 4.67 -5.76 9.80
N TYR A 48 3.47 -5.96 9.26
CA TYR A 48 3.27 -6.33 7.86
C TYR A 48 2.63 -5.16 7.12
N TYR A 49 2.99 -4.95 5.86
CA TYR A 49 2.30 -4.00 4.99
C TYR A 49 1.48 -4.75 3.94
N HIS A 50 0.23 -4.32 3.77
CA HIS A 50 -0.52 -4.58 2.55
C HIS A 50 0.03 -3.66 1.46
N TRP A 51 0.42 -4.21 0.31
CA TRP A 51 1.14 -3.49 -0.75
C TRP A 51 0.48 -3.76 -2.10
N MET A 52 0.15 -2.69 -2.83
CA MET A 52 -0.68 -2.75 -4.03
C MET A 52 -0.08 -1.95 -5.19
N PRO A 53 0.68 -2.61 -6.08
CA PRO A 53 1.07 -2.01 -7.36
C PRO A 53 -0.15 -1.74 -8.25
N GLY A 54 -0.05 -0.77 -9.15
CA GLY A 54 -1.08 -0.45 -10.14
C GLY A 54 -2.26 0.35 -9.62
N LEU A 55 -2.11 1.06 -8.51
CA LEU A 55 -3.14 2.00 -8.05
C LEU A 55 -3.34 3.14 -9.06
N PRO A 56 -4.54 3.75 -9.11
CA PRO A 56 -4.76 4.94 -9.91
C PRO A 56 -3.70 6.01 -9.63
N GLY A 57 -3.16 6.59 -10.71
CA GLY A 57 -2.11 7.61 -10.62
C GLY A 57 -0.69 7.08 -10.44
N SER A 58 -0.50 5.76 -10.34
CA SER A 58 0.84 5.14 -10.31
C SER A 58 1.30 4.71 -11.70
N THR A 59 2.61 4.52 -11.83
CA THR A 59 3.27 3.87 -12.97
C THR A 59 4.12 2.69 -12.50
N PRO A 60 4.41 1.68 -13.34
CA PRO A 60 5.23 0.53 -12.96
C PRO A 60 6.62 0.94 -12.45
N GLU A 61 7.22 1.96 -13.05
CA GLU A 61 8.51 2.52 -12.63
C GLU A 61 8.43 3.14 -11.24
N GLU A 62 7.39 3.93 -10.96
CA GLU A 62 7.17 4.54 -9.64
C GLU A 62 6.87 3.49 -8.57
N ASP A 63 6.01 2.50 -8.86
CA ASP A 63 5.73 1.39 -7.94
C ASP A 63 7.02 0.64 -7.57
N LEU A 64 7.92 0.44 -8.53
CA LEU A 64 9.20 -0.21 -8.32
C LEU A 64 10.16 0.66 -7.48
N GLU A 65 10.24 1.96 -7.75
CA GLU A 65 11.02 2.90 -6.93
C GLU A 65 10.50 2.99 -5.49
N LEU A 66 9.18 3.06 -5.31
CA LEU A 66 8.57 3.06 -3.97
C LEU A 66 8.80 1.73 -3.25
N SER A 67 8.79 0.61 -3.97
CA SER A 67 9.14 -0.71 -3.43
C SER A 67 10.61 -0.80 -3.02
N ARG A 68 11.54 -0.16 -3.77
CA ARG A 68 12.94 -0.04 -3.36
C ARG A 68 13.08 0.82 -2.10
N LYS A 69 12.43 1.98 -2.08
CA LYS A 69 12.41 2.90 -0.93
C LYS A 69 11.90 2.23 0.33
N LEU A 70 10.83 1.44 0.23
CA LEU A 70 10.21 0.70 1.32
C LEU A 70 11.23 -0.15 2.12
N PHE A 71 12.19 -0.78 1.43
CA PHE A 71 13.23 -1.59 2.07
C PHE A 71 14.53 -0.83 2.35
N ALA A 72 14.81 0.26 1.62
CA ALA A 72 16.01 1.07 1.83
C ALA A 72 15.88 1.98 3.07
N ASP A 73 14.71 2.58 3.31
CA ASP A 73 14.47 3.55 4.36
C ASP A 73 14.10 2.87 5.70
N ASP A 74 14.87 3.16 6.75
CA ASP A 74 14.70 2.60 8.10
C ASP A 74 13.33 2.88 8.73
N SER A 75 12.62 3.90 8.24
CA SER A 75 11.31 4.31 8.73
C SER A 75 10.20 3.30 8.41
N PHE A 76 10.42 2.36 7.48
CA PHE A 76 9.41 1.38 7.05
C PHE A 76 9.86 -0.08 7.31
N ARG A 77 10.70 -0.62 6.41
CA ARG A 77 11.28 -1.99 6.43
C ARG A 77 10.39 -3.08 7.03
N PRO A 78 9.13 -3.26 6.59
CA PRO A 78 8.19 -4.17 7.24
C PRO A 78 8.74 -5.61 7.31
N ASP A 79 8.34 -6.36 8.34
CA ASP A 79 8.73 -7.77 8.53
C ASP A 79 8.13 -8.69 7.45
N GLY A 80 7.08 -8.24 6.77
CA GLY A 80 6.45 -8.96 5.68
C GLY A 80 5.61 -8.07 4.78
N LEU A 81 5.47 -8.50 3.53
CA LEU A 81 4.58 -7.88 2.56
C LEU A 81 3.45 -8.84 2.19
N LYS A 82 2.28 -8.25 1.97
CA LYS A 82 1.14 -8.91 1.36
C LYS A 82 0.82 -8.19 0.06
N LEU A 83 1.29 -8.78 -1.04
CA LEU A 83 1.23 -8.22 -2.38
C LEU A 83 -0.14 -8.48 -3.01
N TYR A 84 -0.82 -7.42 -3.42
CA TYR A 84 -2.11 -7.46 -4.09
C TYR A 84 -2.04 -6.60 -5.36
N PRO A 85 -1.92 -7.20 -6.55
CA PRO A 85 -2.11 -6.49 -7.80
C PRO A 85 -3.44 -5.73 -7.78
N THR A 86 -3.42 -4.43 -8.10
CA THR A 86 -4.68 -3.68 -8.19
C THR A 86 -5.47 -4.17 -9.38
N MET A 87 -6.73 -4.55 -9.15
CA MET A 87 -7.64 -5.07 -10.16
C MET A 87 -8.93 -4.27 -10.17
N VAL A 88 -9.58 -4.22 -11.33
CA VAL A 88 -10.93 -3.69 -11.47
C VAL A 88 -11.92 -4.78 -11.06
N VAL A 89 -12.70 -4.53 -10.01
CA VAL A 89 -13.70 -5.46 -9.50
C VAL A 89 -15.09 -4.85 -9.70
N GLU A 90 -16.06 -5.67 -10.13
CA GLU A 90 -17.45 -5.27 -10.33
C GLU A 90 -18.06 -4.64 -9.06
N GLY A 91 -18.80 -3.55 -9.23
CA GLY A 91 -19.45 -2.80 -8.15
C GLY A 91 -18.55 -1.80 -7.43
N THR A 92 -17.29 -1.64 -7.86
CA THR A 92 -16.34 -0.70 -7.23
C THR A 92 -16.26 0.65 -7.94
N GLU A 93 -15.66 1.65 -7.29
CA GLU A 93 -15.36 2.94 -7.95
C GLU A 93 -14.35 2.78 -9.09
N LEU A 94 -13.43 1.80 -8.99
CA LEU A 94 -12.48 1.49 -10.06
C LEU A 94 -13.16 0.96 -11.32
N GLU A 95 -14.27 0.22 -11.20
CA GLU A 95 -15.06 -0.19 -12.37
C GLU A 95 -15.59 1.01 -13.14
N LYS A 96 -16.13 2.00 -12.42
CA LYS A 96 -16.62 3.24 -13.05
C LYS A 96 -15.50 3.99 -13.75
N TRP A 97 -14.33 4.10 -13.10
CA TRP A 97 -13.18 4.78 -13.70
C TRP A 97 -12.65 4.02 -14.92
N TYR A 98 -12.68 2.69 -14.90
CA TYR A 98 -12.32 1.85 -16.03
C TYR A 98 -13.27 2.06 -17.22
N GLN A 99 -14.58 2.02 -16.97
CA GLN A 99 -15.60 2.29 -18.00
C GLN A 99 -15.51 3.71 -18.58
N GLU A 100 -15.14 4.69 -17.75
CA GLU A 100 -14.90 6.09 -18.15
C GLU A 100 -13.53 6.32 -18.83
N GLY A 101 -12.66 5.30 -18.89
CA GLY A 101 -11.29 5.40 -19.42
C GLY A 101 -10.32 6.21 -18.55
N ARG A 102 -10.71 6.54 -17.31
CA ARG A 102 -9.90 7.30 -16.34
C ARG A 102 -8.89 6.44 -15.59
N TYR A 103 -9.07 5.13 -15.59
CA TYR A 103 -8.13 4.17 -15.01
C TYR A 103 -8.00 2.96 -15.93
N GLN A 104 -6.78 2.53 -16.16
CA GLN A 104 -6.48 1.26 -16.82
C GLN A 104 -5.55 0.48 -15.89
N PRO A 105 -5.94 -0.75 -15.46
CA PRO A 105 -5.03 -1.59 -14.70
C PRO A 105 -3.85 -1.98 -15.59
N TYR A 106 -2.73 -2.33 -14.97
CA TYR A 106 -1.61 -2.90 -15.71
C TYR A 106 -2.04 -4.18 -16.41
N ASP A 107 -1.49 -4.41 -17.60
CA ASP A 107 -1.62 -5.71 -18.25
C ASP A 107 -0.83 -6.78 -17.48
N PHE A 108 -1.04 -8.04 -17.87
CA PHE A 108 -0.45 -9.18 -17.19
C PHE A 108 1.09 -9.16 -17.23
N ASP A 109 1.70 -8.81 -18.36
CA ASP A 109 3.14 -8.85 -18.54
C ASP A 109 3.82 -7.71 -17.76
N THR A 110 3.18 -6.55 -17.68
CA THR A 110 3.66 -5.41 -16.89
C THR A 110 3.60 -5.68 -15.37
N MET A 111 2.64 -6.48 -14.90
CA MET A 111 2.47 -6.80 -13.47
C MET A 111 3.42 -7.89 -12.96
N VAL A 112 3.92 -8.77 -13.84
CA VAL A 112 4.79 -9.93 -13.50
C VAL A 112 6.25 -9.53 -13.42
#